data_AF-A0A338P6T4-F1
#
_entry.id   AF-A0A338P6T4-F1
#
_cell.length_a   1.000
_cell.length_b   1.000
_cell.length_c   1.000
_cell.angle_alpha   90.00
_cell.angle_beta   90.00
_cell.angle_gamma   90.00
#
_symmetry.space_group_name_H-M   'P 1'
#
loop_
_entity.id
_entity.type
_entity.pdbx_description
1 polymer ?
#
loop_
_entity_poly.entity_id
_entity_poly.type
_entity_poly.pdbx_seq_one_letter_code
_entity_poly.pdbx_strand_id
1 'polypeptide(L)'
;MVFEFLYKMCDVMAAYFGKISEENIKNNFVLIYELLDEILDFGYPQNSETGALKTFITQQGIKSQHQTKEEQSQITSQVTGQIGWRREGIKYRRNELFLDVLESVNLLMSPQGQVLSAH
;
A
#
# COMPACT_ATOMS: atom_id res chain seq x y z
N MET A 1 9.32 11.08 -8.62
CA MET A 1 10.07 9.79 -8.65
C MET A 1 10.66 9.40 -7.31
N VAL A 2 11.83 9.89 -6.88
CA VAL A 2 12.45 9.39 -5.62
C VAL A 2 11.60 9.70 -4.40
N PHE A 3 11.16 10.95 -4.22
CA PHE A 3 10.33 11.32 -3.06
C PHE A 3 8.97 10.61 -3.06
N GLU A 4 8.36 10.46 -4.22
CA GLU A 4 7.11 9.71 -4.37
C GLU A 4 7.27 8.24 -3.95
N PHE A 5 8.37 7.61 -4.38
CA PHE A 5 8.72 6.27 -3.93
C PHE A 5 8.92 6.21 -2.41
N LEU A 6 9.62 7.18 -1.82
CA LEU A 6 9.83 7.23 -0.36
C LEU A 6 8.51 7.39 0.40
N TYR A 7 7.59 8.23 -0.07
CA TYR A 7 6.26 8.34 0.50
C TYR A 7 5.47 7.02 0.36
N LYS A 8 5.50 6.39 -0.82
CA LYS A 8 4.86 5.09 -1.04
C LYS A 8 5.45 3.98 -0.19
N MET A 9 6.77 3.96 -0.01
CA MET A 9 7.45 3.03 0.89
C MET A 9 6.94 3.23 2.32
N CYS A 10 6.82 4.47 2.80
CA CYS A 10 6.23 4.76 4.09
C CYS A 10 4.77 4.28 4.20
N ASP A 11 3.95 4.46 3.15
CA ASP A 11 2.57 3.98 3.14
C ASP A 11 2.50 2.45 3.22
N VAL A 12 3.35 1.74 2.45
CA VAL A 12 3.45 0.28 2.48
C VAL A 12 3.85 -0.19 3.87
N MET A 13 4.90 0.40 4.42
CA MET A 13 5.39 0.12 5.77
C MET A 13 4.28 0.32 6.82
N ALA A 14 3.59 1.46 6.78
CA ALA A 14 2.47 1.75 7.67
C ALA A 14 1.30 0.76 7.50
N ALA A 15 1.03 0.30 6.27
CA ALA A 15 -0.01 -0.70 6.04
C ALA A 15 0.32 -2.07 6.65
N TYR A 16 1.59 -2.43 6.82
CA TYR A 16 2.02 -3.71 7.40
C TYR A 16 2.14 -3.68 8.93
N PHE A 17 2.68 -2.61 9.50
CA PHE A 17 3.00 -2.53 10.94
C PHE A 17 2.33 -1.35 11.65
N GLY A 18 1.39 -0.67 11.00
CA GLY A 18 0.64 0.45 11.55
C GLY A 18 1.47 1.73 11.55
N LYS A 19 2.16 2.01 12.65
CA LYS A 19 2.99 3.21 12.77
C LYS A 19 4.45 2.88 12.48
N ILE A 20 5.13 3.73 11.73
CA ILE A 20 6.58 3.65 11.58
C ILE A 20 7.21 4.17 12.88
N SER A 21 7.81 3.27 13.65
CA SER A 21 8.55 3.57 14.88
C SER A 21 9.83 2.72 14.91
N GLU A 22 10.83 3.16 15.69
CA GLU A 22 12.07 2.42 15.86
C GLU A 22 11.82 0.98 16.35
N GLU A 23 10.90 0.81 17.30
CA GLU A 23 10.49 -0.49 17.82
C GLU A 23 9.91 -1.38 16.72
N ASN A 24 8.98 -0.85 15.91
CA ASN A 24 8.36 -1.61 14.83
C ASN A 24 9.37 -1.99 13.74
N ILE A 25 10.33 -1.13 13.45
CA ILE A 25 11.42 -1.43 12.50
C ILE A 25 12.29 -2.57 13.04
N LYS A 26 12.73 -2.49 14.30
CA LYS A 26 13.56 -3.53 14.91
C LYS A 26 12.84 -4.87 15.01
N ASN A 27 11.56 -4.87 15.34
CA ASN A 27 10.77 -6.10 15.49
C ASN A 27 10.39 -6.75 14.16
N ASN A 28 10.35 -5.99 13.06
CA ASN A 28 9.92 -6.47 11.74
C ASN A 28 11.02 -6.39 10.67
N PHE A 29 12.30 -6.32 11.06
CA PHE A 29 13.40 -6.06 10.11
C PHE A 29 13.48 -7.07 8.96
N VAL A 30 13.20 -8.36 9.22
CA VAL A 30 13.16 -9.41 8.18
C VAL A 30 12.11 -9.08 7.11
N LEU A 31 10.89 -8.76 7.56
CA LEU A 31 9.79 -8.39 6.67
C LEU A 31 10.10 -7.12 5.89
N ILE A 32 10.77 -6.15 6.51
CA ILE A 32 11.18 -4.92 5.85
C ILE A 32 12.18 -5.23 4.73
N TYR A 33 13.14 -6.14 4.93
CA TYR A 33 14.05 -6.55 3.86
C TYR A 33 13.31 -7.23 2.70
N GLU A 34 12.37 -8.13 2.98
CA GLU A 34 11.54 -8.75 1.94
C GLU A 34 10.72 -7.71 1.16
N LEU A 35 10.12 -6.74 1.87
CA LEU A 35 9.40 -5.65 1.23
C LEU A 35 10.31 -4.81 0.34
N LEU A 36 11.50 -4.46 0.82
CA LEU A 36 12.45 -3.64 0.06
C LEU A 36 12.92 -4.34 -1.22
N ASP A 37 13.18 -5.65 -1.15
CA ASP A 37 13.59 -6.47 -2.30
C ASP A 37 12.50 -6.52 -3.38
N GLU A 38 11.23 -6.60 -2.97
CA GLU A 38 10.10 -6.69 -3.91
C GLU A 38 9.71 -5.35 -4.52
N ILE A 39 9.72 -4.26 -3.73
CA ILE A 39 9.23 -2.96 -4.21
C ILE A 39 10.26 -2.15 -4.99
N LEU A 40 11.55 -2.51 -4.92
CA LEU A 40 12.65 -1.78 -5.56
C LEU A 40 13.69 -2.74 -6.14
N ASP A 41 13.75 -2.84 -7.46
CA ASP A 41 14.78 -3.61 -8.16
C ASP A 41 15.73 -2.68 -8.93
N PHE A 42 17.02 -2.76 -8.65
CA PHE A 42 18.08 -1.97 -9.29
C PHE A 42 17.80 -0.45 -9.35
N GLY A 43 17.13 0.09 -8.33
CA GLY A 43 16.76 1.51 -8.25
C GLY A 43 15.51 1.90 -9.05
N TYR A 44 14.83 0.93 -9.67
CA TYR A 44 13.55 1.09 -10.33
C TYR A 44 12.42 0.59 -9.42
N PRO A 45 11.51 1.48 -8.97
CA PRO A 45 10.32 1.06 -8.23
C PRO A 45 9.48 0.07 -9.05
N GLN A 46 9.13 -1.04 -8.42
CA GLN A 46 8.28 -2.09 -8.99
C GLN A 46 6.87 -1.99 -8.39
N ASN A 47 6.25 -3.13 -8.07
CA ASN A 47 4.90 -3.16 -7.51
C ASN A 47 4.90 -2.79 -6.03
N SER A 48 4.43 -1.58 -5.71
CA SER A 48 4.27 -1.09 -4.33
C SER A 48 2.82 -1.21 -3.81
N GLU A 49 1.97 -2.00 -4.45
CA GLU A 49 0.56 -2.15 -4.06
C GLU A 49 0.42 -3.08 -2.84
N THR A 50 0.01 -2.50 -1.71
CA THR A 50 -0.07 -3.25 -0.43
C THR A 50 -1.01 -4.44 -0.49
N GLY A 51 -2.10 -4.36 -1.25
CA GLY A 51 -3.05 -5.47 -1.42
C GLY A 51 -2.42 -6.67 -2.13
N ALA A 52 -1.55 -6.42 -3.12
CA ALA A 52 -0.80 -7.45 -3.82
C ALA A 52 0.29 -8.02 -2.92
N LEU A 53 1.14 -7.16 -2.35
CA LEU A 53 2.26 -7.53 -1.48
C LEU A 53 1.81 -8.44 -0.32
N LYS A 54 0.70 -8.10 0.35
CA LYS A 54 0.16 -8.87 1.49
C LYS A 54 -0.30 -10.28 1.11
N THR A 55 -0.42 -10.59 -0.17
CA THR A 55 -0.84 -11.91 -0.65
C THR A 55 0.30 -12.93 -0.61
N PHE A 56 1.56 -12.47 -0.64
CA PHE A 56 2.74 -13.35 -0.69
C PHE A 56 3.82 -13.00 0.33
N ILE A 57 3.88 -11.76 0.84
CA ILE A 57 4.73 -11.35 1.97
C ILE A 57 3.84 -11.29 3.21
N THR A 58 3.92 -12.31 4.07
CA THR A 58 3.08 -12.45 5.28
C THR A 58 3.89 -12.59 6.56
N GLN A 59 3.49 -11.89 7.63
CA GLN A 59 4.11 -11.99 8.96
C GLN A 59 3.99 -13.38 9.59
N GLN A 60 2.90 -14.08 9.30
CA GLN A 60 2.74 -15.49 9.68
C GLN A 60 3.42 -16.29 8.58
N GLY A 61 4.53 -16.96 8.91
CA GLY A 61 5.23 -17.84 7.99
C GLY A 61 4.22 -18.72 7.25
N ILE A 62 4.36 -18.75 5.92
CA ILE A 62 3.42 -19.40 5.01
C ILE A 62 3.15 -20.80 5.57
N LYS A 63 1.92 -21.07 6.01
CA LYS A 63 1.44 -22.44 6.19
C LYS A 63 1.31 -23.02 4.78
N SER A 64 2.43 -23.33 4.15
CA SER A 64 2.54 -23.81 2.76
C SER A 64 1.85 -25.15 2.51
N GLN A 65 1.13 -25.70 3.49
CA GLN A 65 0.43 -26.96 3.36
C GLN A 65 -0.97 -26.85 2.73
N HIS A 66 -1.53 -25.64 2.54
CA HIS A 66 -2.92 -25.49 2.07
C HIS A 66 -3.16 -24.47 0.95
N GLN A 67 -2.14 -23.97 0.25
CA GLN A 67 -2.38 -23.20 -0.98
C GLN A 67 -2.53 -24.15 -2.17
N THR A 68 -3.69 -24.09 -2.83
CA THR A 68 -3.94 -24.86 -4.05
C THR A 68 -3.19 -24.23 -5.23
N LYS A 69 -2.84 -25.04 -6.24
CA LYS A 69 -2.17 -24.56 -7.47
C LYS A 69 -2.94 -23.42 -8.17
N GLU A 70 -4.26 -23.40 -8.03
CA GLU A 70 -5.15 -22.38 -8.58
C GLU A 70 -5.04 -21.04 -7.82
N GLU A 71 -4.84 -21.07 -6.50
CA GLU A 71 -4.61 -19.85 -5.72
C GLU A 71 -3.26 -19.22 -6.07
N GLN A 72 -2.22 -20.04 -6.26
CA GLN A 72 -0.91 -19.55 -6.68
C GLN A 72 -0.95 -18.87 -8.06
N SER A 73 -1.64 -19.47 -9.04
CA SER A 73 -1.74 -18.87 -10.38
C SER A 73 -2.52 -17.56 -10.39
N GLN A 74 -3.56 -17.44 -9.56
CA GLN A 74 -4.29 -16.19 -9.38
C GLN A 74 -3.43 -15.09 -8.77
N ILE A 75 -2.58 -15.41 -7.78
CA ILE A 75 -1.64 -14.44 -7.18
C ILE A 75 -0.65 -13.95 -8.23
N THR A 76 -0.05 -14.86 -9.01
CA THR A 76 0.88 -14.49 -10.08
C THR A 76 0.20 -13.57 -11.10
N SER A 77 -1.04 -13.88 -11.50
CA SER A 77 -1.78 -13.05 -12.47
C SER A 77 -2.08 -11.63 -11.97
N GLN A 78 -2.27 -11.43 -10.66
CA GLN A 78 -2.49 -10.10 -10.08
C GLN A 78 -1.23 -9.26 -10.03
N VAL A 79 -0.07 -9.90 -9.83
CA VAL A 79 1.22 -9.22 -9.78
C VAL A 79 1.73 -8.88 -11.18
N THR A 80 1.57 -9.80 -12.14
CA THR A 80 2.06 -9.62 -13.53
C THR A 80 1.03 -9.04 -14.48
N GLY A 81 -0.23 -8.90 -14.05
CA GLY A 81 -1.33 -8.40 -14.88
C GLY A 81 -1.34 -6.87 -14.98
N GLN A 82 -2.09 -6.35 -15.97
CA GLN A 82 -2.25 -4.89 -16.17
C GLN A 82 -3.04 -4.21 -15.04
N ILE A 83 -3.78 -4.97 -14.21
CA ILE A 83 -4.60 -4.46 -13.10
C ILE A 83 -4.08 -5.04 -11.79
N GLY A 84 -3.19 -4.30 -11.11
CA GLY A 84 -2.58 -4.74 -9.86
C GLY A 84 -3.37 -4.43 -8.58
N TRP A 85 -4.35 -3.52 -8.64
CA TRP A 85 -5.08 -3.02 -7.47
C TRP A 85 -6.39 -3.76 -7.16
N ARG A 86 -6.82 -4.69 -8.03
CA ARG A 86 -8.11 -5.41 -7.87
C ARG A 86 -7.98 -6.88 -8.22
N ARG A 87 -8.42 -7.73 -7.30
CA ARG A 87 -8.50 -9.18 -7.54
C ARG A 87 -9.65 -9.54 -8.48
N GLU A 88 -9.42 -10.53 -9.33
CA GLU A 88 -10.47 -11.14 -10.14
C GLU A 88 -11.43 -11.96 -9.27
N GLY A 89 -12.66 -12.17 -9.75
CA GLY A 89 -13.63 -13.06 -9.10
C GLY A 89 -14.36 -12.50 -7.87
N ILE A 90 -14.10 -11.25 -7.45
CA ILE A 90 -14.82 -10.61 -6.34
C ILE A 90 -16.32 -10.51 -6.67
N LYS A 91 -17.18 -11.14 -5.86
CA LYS A 91 -18.64 -11.10 -5.97
C LYS A 91 -19.27 -10.68 -4.65
N TYR A 92 -20.22 -9.74 -4.70
CA TYR A 92 -21.00 -9.31 -3.54
C TYR A 92 -22.46 -9.72 -3.69
N ARG A 93 -23.11 -10.03 -2.57
CA ARG A 93 -24.56 -10.33 -2.53
C ARG A 93 -25.40 -9.10 -2.89
N ARG A 94 -24.94 -7.92 -2.48
CA ARG A 94 -25.51 -6.61 -2.84
C ARG A 94 -24.36 -5.72 -3.27
N ASN A 95 -24.48 -5.12 -4.46
CA ASN A 95 -23.47 -4.21 -4.98
C ASN A 95 -23.82 -2.79 -4.53
N GLU A 96 -23.00 -2.21 -3.68
CA GLU A 96 -23.14 -0.85 -3.16
C GLU A 96 -21.85 -0.07 -3.46
N LEU A 97 -21.98 1.24 -3.68
CA LEU A 97 -20.85 2.15 -3.88
C LEU A 97 -21.04 3.33 -2.92
N PHE A 98 -20.04 3.56 -2.07
CA PHE A 98 -20.00 4.69 -1.15
C PHE A 98 -19.05 5.74 -1.71
N LEU A 99 -19.46 7.01 -1.66
CA LEU A 99 -18.69 8.16 -2.13
C LEU A 99 -18.63 9.19 -1.01
N ASP A 100 -17.43 9.49 -0.54
CA ASP A 100 -17.18 10.55 0.45
C ASP A 100 -16.57 11.76 -0.26
N VAL A 101 -17.25 12.90 -0.20
CA VAL A 101 -16.74 14.18 -0.74
C VAL A 101 -16.16 14.98 0.41
N LEU A 102 -14.83 15.08 0.43
CA LEU A 102 -14.08 15.81 1.45
C LEU A 102 -13.54 17.12 0.85
N GLU A 103 -14.05 18.25 1.35
CA GLU A 103 -13.55 19.58 0.99
C GLU A 103 -12.58 20.08 2.06
N SER A 104 -11.44 20.63 1.63
CA SER A 104 -10.43 21.23 2.51
C SER A 104 -10.12 22.63 2.00
N VAL A 105 -10.41 23.64 2.82
CA VAL A 105 -10.16 25.05 2.49
C VAL A 105 -8.92 25.53 3.24
N ASN A 106 -7.89 25.95 2.50
CA ASN A 106 -6.70 26.55 3.06
C ASN A 106 -6.88 28.07 3.09
N LEU A 107 -6.73 28.71 4.26
CA LEU A 107 -6.83 30.17 4.41
C LEU A 107 -5.59 30.72 5.11
N LEU A 108 -4.98 31.73 4.51
CA LEU A 108 -3.94 32.55 5.13
C LEU A 108 -4.45 33.98 5.27
N MET A 109 -4.46 34.50 6.50
CA MET A 109 -4.95 35.85 6.83
C MET A 109 -3.94 36.61 7.67
N SER A 110 -3.79 37.92 7.41
CA SER A 110 -2.94 38.80 8.21
C SER A 110 -3.56 39.11 9.59
N PRO A 111 -2.77 39.56 10.58
CA PRO A 111 -3.30 40.02 11.86
C PRO A 111 -4.30 41.19 11.76
N GLN A 112 -4.27 41.94 10.65
CA GLN A 112 -5.19 43.04 10.33
C GLN A 112 -6.49 42.55 9.66
N GLY A 113 -6.66 41.24 9.47
CA GLY A 113 -7.85 40.65 8.86
C GLY A 113 -7.85 40.63 7.33
N GLN A 114 -6.73 40.93 6.68
CA GLN A 114 -6.62 40.86 5.22
C GLN A 114 -6.33 39.42 4.78
N VAL A 115 -7.16 38.87 3.89
CA VAL A 115 -6.91 37.55 3.27
C VAL A 115 -5.71 37.66 2.33
N LEU A 116 -4.71 36.82 2.57
CA LEU A 116 -3.48 36.74 1.79
C LEU A 116 -3.52 35.60 0.78
N SER A 117 -4.19 34.50 1.10
CA SER A 117 -4.42 33.36 0.19
C SER A 117 -5.63 32.55 0.66
N ALA A 118 -6.46 32.12 -0.28
CA ALA A 118 -7.56 31.19 -0.05
C ALA A 118 -7.68 30.25 -1.27
N HIS A 119 -7.60 28.93 -1.05
CA HIS A 119 -7.80 27.91 -2.09
C HIS A 119 -8.21 26.57 -1.48
#